data_AF-A0A5B9PDX9-F1
#
_entry.id   AF-A0A5B9PDX9-F1
#
_cell.length_a   1.000
_cell.length_b   1.000
_cell.length_c   1.000
_cell.angle_alpha   90.00
_cell.angle_beta   90.00
_cell.angle_gamma   90.00
#
_symmetry.space_group_name_H-M   'P 1'
#
loop_
_entity.id
_entity.type
_entity.pdbx_description
1 polymer ?
#
loop_
_entity_poly.entity_id
_entity_poly.type
_entity_poly.pdbx_seq_one_letter_code
_entity_poly.pdbx_strand_id
1 'polypeptide(L)'
;MKIWTFFLLALLSSVSIAQEVSRDLPTNDRTPDFKLRVFLDLLGKPDLVAELEIVESQKLEIGKVGEEYITACDKVFEDFHSQSATSEAIADASAREEMRTVANNAMHASHKKLGQEALESLDRILLPHQMKRLNQLVVQKLLLVEYRGDLFGLFAGVAKRLNISPKDNAKFKERLSELKQEYEQKIKELQNKLRKDVMDKLPEGARSEFTQLIGEIYRAR
;
A
#
# COMPACT_ATOMS: atom_id res chain seq x y z
N MET A 1 -40.44 -17.01 2.54
CA MET A 1 -39.14 -16.65 3.16
C MET A 1 -38.07 -16.54 2.07
N LYS A 2 -37.73 -15.31 1.65
CA LYS A 2 -36.70 -15.00 0.64
C LYS A 2 -35.97 -13.74 1.10
N ILE A 3 -34.94 -13.89 1.94
CA ILE A 3 -34.09 -12.79 2.44
C ILE A 3 -32.67 -12.87 1.84
N TRP A 4 -32.35 -13.94 1.10
CA TRP A 4 -30.98 -14.20 0.63
C TRP A 4 -30.56 -13.44 -0.64
N THR A 5 -31.48 -12.85 -1.40
CA THR A 5 -31.15 -12.17 -2.67
C THR A 5 -30.64 -10.73 -2.51
N PHE A 6 -30.90 -10.07 -1.38
CA PHE A 6 -30.42 -8.70 -1.15
C PHE A 6 -28.96 -8.63 -0.68
N PHE A 7 -28.45 -9.69 -0.04
CA PHE A 7 -27.07 -9.71 0.48
C PHE A 7 -26.00 -9.80 -0.62
N LEU A 8 -26.33 -10.38 -1.78
CA LEU A 8 -25.39 -10.51 -2.90
C LEU A 8 -25.23 -9.21 -3.71
N LEU A 9 -26.24 -8.35 -3.73
CA LEU A 9 -26.19 -7.07 -4.46
C LEU A 9 -25.29 -6.03 -3.76
N ALA A 10 -25.24 -6.06 -2.43
CA ALA A 10 -24.39 -5.15 -1.64
C ALA A 10 -22.90 -5.49 -1.72
N LEU A 11 -22.55 -6.77 -1.93
CA LEU A 11 -21.17 -7.21 -2.12
C LEU A 11 -20.60 -6.79 -3.49
N LEU A 12 -21.44 -6.73 -4.53
CA LEU A 12 -21.02 -6.39 -5.89
C LEU A 12 -20.77 -4.89 -6.10
N SER A 13 -21.50 -4.01 -5.39
CA SER A 13 -21.25 -2.57 -5.45
C SER A 13 -20.01 -2.15 -4.65
N SER A 14 -19.66 -2.86 -3.58
CA SER A 14 -18.43 -2.58 -2.80
C SER A 14 -17.13 -2.97 -3.52
N VAL A 15 -17.16 -3.96 -4.42
CA VAL A 15 -15.95 -4.37 -5.17
C VAL A 15 -15.64 -3.39 -6.31
N SER A 16 -16.68 -2.86 -6.97
CA SER A 16 -16.49 -1.89 -8.07
C SER A 16 -16.00 -0.52 -7.58
N ILE A 17 -16.48 -0.05 -6.43
CA ILE A 17 -16.06 1.24 -5.85
C ILE A 17 -14.62 1.18 -5.32
N ALA A 18 -14.14 0.00 -4.90
CA ALA A 18 -12.77 -0.15 -4.42
C ALA A 18 -11.71 -0.12 -5.55
N GLN A 19 -12.10 -0.35 -6.81
CA GLN A 19 -11.17 -0.37 -7.95
C GLN A 19 -11.05 0.97 -8.69
N GLU A 20 -12.03 1.87 -8.57
CA GLU A 20 -12.01 3.18 -9.26
C GLU A 20 -11.18 4.27 -8.55
N VAL A 21 -10.64 4.00 -7.36
CA VAL A 21 -9.75 4.94 -6.63
C VAL A 21 -8.25 4.57 -6.78
N SER A 22 -7.92 3.62 -7.66
CA SER A 22 -6.53 3.42 -8.10
C SER A 22 -6.19 4.35 -9.27
N ARG A 23 -6.49 5.65 -9.14
CA ARG A 23 -5.87 6.66 -10.01
C ARG A 23 -4.38 6.65 -9.75
N ASP A 24 -3.61 6.71 -10.82
CA ASP A 24 -2.14 6.86 -10.90
C ASP A 24 -1.55 7.58 -9.68
N LEU A 25 -1.34 6.82 -8.61
CA LEU A 25 -0.43 7.25 -7.56
C LEU A 25 0.94 7.06 -8.20
N PRO A 26 1.77 8.12 -8.28
CA PRO A 26 3.13 7.94 -8.70
C PRO A 26 3.69 6.79 -7.90
N THR A 27 4.40 5.89 -8.58
CA THR A 27 5.20 4.84 -7.94
C THR A 27 6.35 5.53 -7.21
N ASN A 28 5.99 6.31 -6.20
CA ASN A 28 6.89 6.84 -5.22
C ASN A 28 7.48 5.59 -4.58
N ASP A 29 8.77 5.44 -4.80
CA ASP A 29 9.69 4.60 -4.06
C ASP A 29 9.49 4.99 -2.58
N ARG A 30 8.44 4.47 -1.95
CA ARG A 30 8.07 4.81 -0.57
C ARG A 30 9.27 4.45 0.29
N THR A 31 9.78 5.50 0.90
CA THR A 31 11.14 5.72 1.38
C THR A 31 11.56 4.73 2.48
N PRO A 32 12.87 4.70 2.83
CA PRO A 32 13.37 3.99 4.02
C PRO A 32 12.56 4.24 5.31
N ASP A 33 11.98 5.43 5.46
CA ASP A 33 11.07 5.80 6.57
C ASP A 33 9.95 4.80 6.80
N PHE A 34 9.29 4.40 5.72
CA PHE A 34 8.09 3.60 5.84
C PHE A 34 8.44 2.19 6.32
N LYS A 35 9.53 1.64 5.78
CA LYS A 35 10.08 0.37 6.24
C LYS A 35 10.40 0.44 7.72
N LEU A 36 11.11 1.48 8.16
CA LEU A 36 11.51 1.61 9.57
C LEU A 36 10.31 1.74 10.52
N ARG A 37 9.27 2.50 10.15
CA ARG A 37 8.03 2.55 10.93
C ARG A 37 7.38 1.17 11.06
N VAL A 38 7.35 0.40 9.97
CA VAL A 38 6.84 -0.98 9.99
C VAL A 38 7.73 -1.88 10.84
N PHE A 39 9.05 -1.73 10.79
CA PHE A 39 10.02 -2.45 11.63
C PHE A 39 9.75 -2.21 13.13
N LEU A 40 9.70 -0.95 13.55
CA LEU A 40 9.47 -0.60 14.95
C LEU A 40 8.09 -1.06 15.44
N ASP A 41 7.05 -0.94 14.62
CA ASP A 41 5.72 -1.47 14.97
C ASP A 41 5.71 -3.00 15.11
N LEU A 42 6.49 -3.73 14.31
CA LEU A 42 6.61 -5.18 14.44
C LEU A 42 7.38 -5.56 15.71
N LEU A 43 8.47 -4.83 16.02
CA LEU A 43 9.27 -5.03 17.22
C LEU A 43 8.54 -4.60 18.51
N GLY A 44 7.47 -3.80 18.42
CA GLY A 44 6.59 -3.48 19.54
C GLY A 44 5.58 -4.58 19.88
N LYS A 45 5.45 -5.64 19.05
CA LYS A 45 4.46 -6.70 19.26
C LYS A 45 5.06 -7.88 20.04
N PRO A 46 4.51 -8.24 21.21
CA PRO A 46 5.06 -9.31 22.06
C PRO A 46 5.25 -10.65 21.33
N ASP A 47 4.28 -11.04 20.48
CA ASP A 47 4.33 -12.31 19.75
C ASP A 47 5.50 -12.36 18.75
N LEU A 48 5.81 -11.23 18.11
CA LEU A 48 6.90 -11.16 17.12
C LEU A 48 8.26 -11.01 17.79
N VAL A 49 8.31 -10.33 18.93
CA VAL A 49 9.48 -10.27 19.79
C VAL A 49 9.84 -11.67 20.29
N ALA A 50 8.84 -12.47 20.67
CA ALA A 50 9.03 -13.87 21.04
C ALA A 50 9.47 -14.72 19.84
N GLU A 51 8.84 -14.57 18.67
CA GLU A 51 9.23 -15.27 17.43
C GLU A 51 10.69 -14.98 17.01
N LEU A 52 11.14 -13.76 17.22
CA LEU A 52 12.50 -13.32 16.92
C LEU A 52 13.49 -13.63 18.05
N GLU A 53 13.04 -14.24 19.15
CA GLU A 53 13.86 -14.56 20.31
C GLU A 53 14.65 -13.34 20.83
N ILE A 54 14.03 -12.16 20.81
CA ILE A 54 14.68 -10.91 21.23
C ILE A 54 14.84 -10.92 22.75
N VAL A 55 16.09 -10.86 23.20
CA VAL A 55 16.43 -10.82 24.63
C VAL A 55 16.26 -9.42 25.21
N GLU A 56 16.14 -9.30 26.53
CA GLU A 56 15.88 -8.02 27.21
C GLU A 56 16.91 -6.93 26.90
N SER A 57 18.20 -7.27 26.76
CA SER A 57 19.23 -6.29 26.38
C SER A 57 18.98 -5.71 24.98
N GLN A 58 18.57 -6.54 24.02
CA GLN A 58 18.20 -6.10 22.68
C GLN A 58 16.93 -5.23 22.70
N LYS A 59 15.93 -5.58 23.53
CA LYS A 59 14.70 -4.77 23.67
C LYS A 59 15.00 -3.35 24.13
N LEU A 60 15.88 -3.20 25.13
CA LEU A 60 16.28 -1.89 25.64
C LEU A 60 16.99 -1.05 24.57
N GLU A 61 17.90 -1.66 23.80
CA GLU A 61 18.61 -0.95 22.72
C GLU A 61 17.69 -0.59 21.55
N ILE A 62 16.80 -1.50 21.15
CA ILE A 62 15.76 -1.22 20.14
C ILE A 62 14.86 -0.07 20.59
N GLY A 63 14.47 -0.04 21.87
CA GLY A 63 13.69 1.04 22.47
C GLY A 63 14.38 2.40 22.31
N LYS A 64 15.67 2.48 22.63
CA LYS A 64 16.47 3.71 22.46
C LYS A 64 16.52 4.16 21.00
N VAL A 65 16.79 3.24 20.06
CA VAL A 65 16.79 3.56 18.63
C VAL A 65 15.42 4.10 18.18
N GLY A 66 14.32 3.52 18.69
CA GLY A 66 12.98 3.99 18.42
C GLY A 66 12.72 5.41 18.94
N GLU A 67 13.09 5.68 20.19
CA GLU A 67 12.94 7.01 20.82
C GLU A 67 13.79 8.08 20.12
N GLU A 68 15.05 7.76 19.79
CA GLU A 68 15.95 8.65 19.05
C GLU A 68 15.39 8.97 17.66
N TYR A 69 14.90 7.95 16.95
CA TYR A 69 14.28 8.13 15.64
C TYR A 69 13.03 9.01 15.70
N ILE A 70 12.12 8.75 16.65
CA ILE A 70 10.90 9.56 16.83
C ILE A 70 11.27 11.02 17.13
N THR A 71 12.17 11.24 18.08
CA THR A 71 12.61 12.59 18.47
C THR A 71 13.23 13.33 17.27
N ALA A 72 14.05 12.65 16.47
CA ALA A 72 14.66 13.25 15.29
C ALA A 72 13.63 13.54 14.18
N CYS A 73 12.65 12.66 13.99
CA CYS A 73 11.54 12.88 13.06
C CYS A 73 10.67 14.07 13.48
N ASP A 74 10.33 14.18 14.76
CA ASP A 74 9.55 15.30 15.30
C ASP A 74 10.25 16.64 15.02
N LYS A 75 11.57 16.69 15.23
CA LYS A 75 12.36 17.88 14.91
C LYS A 75 12.34 18.23 13.42
N VAL A 76 12.49 17.24 12.53
CA VAL A 76 12.40 17.47 11.07
C VAL A 76 11.00 17.99 10.69
N PHE A 77 9.97 17.49 11.35
CA PHE A 77 8.60 17.90 11.12
C PHE A 77 8.34 19.34 11.59
N GLU A 78 8.86 19.71 12.76
CA GLU A 78 8.84 21.09 13.27
C GLU A 78 9.56 22.05 12.32
N ASP A 79 10.77 21.69 11.87
CA ASP A 79 11.56 22.49 10.91
C ASP A 79 10.79 22.68 9.60
N PHE A 80 10.17 21.61 9.08
CA PHE A 80 9.34 21.66 7.88
C PHE A 80 8.13 22.58 8.07
N HIS A 81 7.41 22.46 9.19
CA HIS A 81 6.26 23.30 9.48
C HIS A 81 6.64 24.79 9.59
N SER A 82 7.76 25.09 10.24
CA SER A 82 8.28 26.45 10.33
C SER A 82 8.62 27.02 8.94
N GLN A 83 9.27 26.24 8.08
CA GLN A 83 9.58 26.64 6.70
C GLN A 83 8.33 26.80 5.84
N SER A 84 7.35 25.91 6.00
CA SER A 84 6.06 25.97 5.30
C SER A 84 5.28 27.23 5.69
N ALA A 85 5.18 27.56 6.98
CA ALA A 85 4.56 28.80 7.45
C ALA A 85 5.27 30.04 6.90
N THR A 86 6.61 30.02 6.83
CA THR A 86 7.40 31.10 6.24
C THR A 86 7.09 31.26 4.74
N SER A 87 6.93 30.15 4.02
CA SER A 87 6.59 30.17 2.60
C SER A 87 5.23 30.83 2.34
N GLU A 88 4.24 30.61 3.21
CA GLU A 88 2.91 31.17 3.06
C GLU A 88 2.88 32.71 3.20
N ALA A 89 3.84 33.28 3.94
CA ALA A 89 4.01 34.72 4.07
C ALA A 89 4.60 35.39 2.80
N ILE A 90 5.14 34.61 1.85
CA ILE A 90 5.70 35.14 0.59
C ILE A 90 4.55 35.52 -0.34
N ALA A 91 4.50 36.77 -0.78
CA ALA A 91 3.44 37.27 -1.69
C ALA A 91 3.55 36.71 -3.12
N ASP A 92 4.79 36.52 -3.61
CA ASP A 92 5.06 35.96 -4.94
C ASP A 92 4.78 34.45 -4.97
N ALA A 93 3.90 34.04 -5.89
CA ALA A 93 3.45 32.66 -5.98
C ALA A 93 4.56 31.70 -6.44
N SER A 94 5.47 32.17 -7.31
CA SER A 94 6.58 31.35 -7.82
C SER A 94 7.61 31.08 -6.72
N ALA A 95 8.03 32.13 -6.01
CA ALA A 95 8.96 32.03 -4.89
C ALA A 95 8.39 31.22 -3.72
N ARG A 96 7.07 31.31 -3.47
CA ARG A 96 6.38 30.46 -2.49
C ARG A 96 6.47 28.98 -2.86
N GLU A 97 6.18 28.64 -4.11
CA GLU A 97 6.20 27.24 -4.56
C GLU A 97 7.61 26.66 -4.60
N GLU A 98 8.61 27.47 -4.98
CA GLU A 98 10.01 27.08 -4.92
C GLU A 98 10.44 26.76 -3.47
N MET A 99 10.12 27.63 -2.52
CA MET A 99 10.44 27.41 -1.12
C MET A 99 9.74 26.18 -0.54
N ARG A 100 8.48 25.93 -0.90
CA ARG A 100 7.76 24.71 -0.52
C ARG A 100 8.42 23.46 -1.08
N THR A 101 8.84 23.50 -2.34
CA THR A 101 9.54 22.39 -2.99
C THR A 101 10.87 22.09 -2.29
N VAL A 102 11.64 23.13 -1.96
CA VAL A 102 12.90 22.98 -1.21
C VAL A 102 12.66 22.37 0.17
N ALA A 103 11.68 22.88 0.92
CA ALA A 103 11.33 22.36 2.24
C ALA A 103 10.89 20.89 2.19
N ASN A 104 10.03 20.52 1.23
CA ASN A 104 9.60 19.13 1.01
C ASN A 104 10.80 18.22 0.69
N ASN A 105 11.69 18.65 -0.21
CA ASN A 105 12.88 17.88 -0.58
C ASN A 105 13.83 17.70 0.62
N ALA A 106 14.04 18.74 1.42
CA ALA A 106 14.87 18.69 2.62
C ALA A 106 14.27 17.76 3.69
N MET A 107 12.95 17.82 3.89
CA MET A 107 12.22 16.90 4.77
C MET A 107 12.42 15.46 4.32
N HIS A 108 12.14 15.15 3.04
CA HIS A 108 12.31 13.80 2.48
C HIS A 108 13.74 13.28 2.57
N ALA A 109 14.75 14.13 2.32
CA ALA A 109 16.15 13.75 2.44
C ALA A 109 16.57 13.45 3.88
N SER A 110 16.13 14.27 4.83
CA SER A 110 16.43 14.11 6.26
C SER A 110 15.83 12.83 6.81
N HIS A 111 14.55 12.62 6.53
CA HIS A 111 13.84 11.39 6.81
C HIS A 111 14.55 10.15 6.26
N LYS A 112 14.89 10.15 4.96
CA LYS A 112 15.62 9.05 4.33
C LYS A 112 16.92 8.71 5.07
N LYS A 113 17.68 9.73 5.49
CA LYS A 113 18.92 9.58 6.25
C LYS A 113 18.67 8.99 7.64
N LEU A 114 17.73 9.55 8.39
CA LEU A 114 17.33 9.05 9.72
C LEU A 114 16.87 7.58 9.64
N GLY A 115 16.08 7.26 8.61
CA GLY A 115 15.65 5.90 8.32
C GLY A 115 16.82 4.94 8.09
N GLN A 116 17.87 5.38 7.41
CA GLN A 116 19.09 4.58 7.21
C GLN A 116 19.89 4.40 8.50
N GLU A 117 20.09 5.46 9.27
CA GLU A 117 20.85 5.42 10.53
C GLU A 117 20.21 4.49 11.57
N ALA A 118 18.88 4.54 11.70
CA ALA A 118 18.16 3.65 12.58
C ALA A 118 18.16 2.19 12.07
N LEU A 119 18.08 1.96 10.75
CA LEU A 119 18.24 0.60 10.20
C LEU A 119 19.63 0.03 10.44
N GLU A 120 20.69 0.83 10.27
CA GLU A 120 22.06 0.42 10.58
C GLU A 120 22.25 0.12 12.07
N SER A 121 21.58 0.89 12.94
CA SER A 121 21.60 0.64 14.38
C SER A 121 20.90 -0.69 14.72
N LEU A 122 19.74 -0.96 14.12
CA LEU A 122 19.05 -2.24 14.27
C LEU A 122 19.88 -3.42 13.76
N ASP A 123 20.66 -3.25 12.68
CA ASP A 123 21.55 -4.29 12.14
C ASP A 123 22.71 -4.64 13.09
N ARG A 124 23.12 -3.71 13.95
CA ARG A 124 24.13 -3.94 15.00
C ARG A 124 23.55 -4.62 16.24
N ILE A 125 22.29 -4.35 16.57
CA ILE A 125 21.61 -4.88 17.76
C ILE A 125 21.10 -6.31 17.50
N LEU A 126 20.54 -6.55 16.32
CA LEU A 126 19.92 -7.82 15.95
C LEU A 126 20.94 -8.80 15.40
N LEU A 127 20.79 -10.07 15.74
CA LEU A 127 21.56 -11.13 15.10
C LEU A 127 21.16 -11.25 13.62
N PRO A 128 22.07 -11.72 12.74
CA PRO A 128 21.80 -11.80 11.31
C PRO A 128 20.52 -12.57 10.94
N HIS A 129 20.19 -13.63 11.69
CA HIS A 129 18.98 -14.41 11.46
C HIS A 129 17.71 -13.67 11.94
N GLN A 130 17.79 -12.91 13.04
CA GLN A 130 16.70 -12.07 13.54
C GLN A 130 16.40 -10.94 12.56
N MET A 131 17.44 -10.25 12.08
CA MET A 131 17.30 -9.22 11.05
C MET A 131 16.72 -9.81 9.76
N LYS A 132 17.20 -10.98 9.32
CA LYS A 132 16.64 -11.66 8.14
C LYS A 132 15.16 -11.99 8.31
N ARG A 133 14.75 -12.49 9.49
CA ARG A 133 13.36 -12.85 9.76
C ARG A 133 12.46 -11.62 9.87
N LEU A 134 12.90 -10.59 10.60
CA LEU A 134 12.18 -9.33 10.72
C LEU A 134 11.95 -8.67 9.35
N ASN A 135 12.95 -8.72 8.47
CA ASN A 135 12.80 -8.30 7.09
C ASN A 135 11.71 -9.07 6.32
N GLN A 136 11.58 -10.38 6.53
CA GLN A 136 10.51 -11.18 5.91
C GLN A 136 9.14 -10.73 6.43
N LEU A 137 9.01 -10.52 7.74
CA LEU A 137 7.79 -10.05 8.38
C LEU A 137 7.37 -8.66 7.87
N VAL A 138 8.33 -7.75 7.69
CA VAL A 138 8.09 -6.44 7.05
C VAL A 138 7.50 -6.64 5.66
N VAL A 139 8.14 -7.43 4.79
CA VAL A 139 7.63 -7.68 3.43
C VAL A 139 6.21 -8.27 3.45
N GLN A 140 5.93 -9.22 4.34
CA GLN A 140 4.61 -9.83 4.48
C GLN A 140 3.56 -8.80 4.91
N LYS A 141 3.89 -7.95 5.88
CA LYS A 141 2.98 -6.90 6.34
C LYS A 141 2.74 -5.83 5.29
N LEU A 142 3.77 -5.43 4.54
CA LEU A 142 3.64 -4.53 3.39
C LEU A 142 2.65 -5.09 2.36
N LEU A 143 2.77 -6.38 2.05
CA LEU A 143 1.87 -7.07 1.12
C LEU A 143 0.41 -7.06 1.59
N LEU A 144 0.18 -7.34 2.88
CA LEU A 144 -1.16 -7.45 3.43
C LEU A 144 -1.83 -6.08 3.64
N VAL A 145 -1.08 -5.07 4.09
CA VAL A 145 -1.63 -3.79 4.52
C VAL A 145 -1.59 -2.73 3.41
N GLU A 146 -0.44 -2.52 2.77
CA GLU A 146 -0.28 -1.43 1.80
C GLU A 146 -0.77 -1.84 0.41
N TYR A 147 -0.37 -3.01 -0.04
CA TYR A 147 -0.69 -3.45 -1.39
C TYR A 147 -2.07 -4.10 -1.45
N ARG A 148 -2.73 -4.39 -0.33
CA ARG A 148 -4.00 -5.16 -0.29
C ARG A 148 -3.92 -6.44 -1.13
N GLY A 149 -2.74 -7.05 -1.21
CA GLY A 149 -2.46 -8.19 -2.10
C GLY A 149 -2.08 -7.85 -3.54
N ASP A 150 -1.84 -6.58 -3.89
CA ASP A 150 -1.33 -6.16 -5.20
C ASP A 150 0.09 -6.66 -5.44
N LEU A 151 0.19 -7.63 -6.35
CA LEU A 151 1.43 -8.28 -6.74
C LEU A 151 2.42 -7.31 -7.41
N PHE A 152 1.96 -6.20 -8.00
CA PHE A 152 2.86 -5.20 -8.59
C PHE A 152 3.76 -4.54 -7.55
N GLY A 153 3.18 -4.15 -6.42
CA GLY A 153 3.91 -3.57 -5.30
C GLY A 153 4.89 -4.55 -4.65
N LEU A 154 4.49 -5.82 -4.55
CA LEU A 154 5.34 -6.92 -4.08
C LEU A 154 6.61 -7.06 -4.93
N PHE A 155 6.47 -7.13 -6.25
CA PHE A 155 7.62 -7.32 -7.12
C PHE A 155 8.56 -6.11 -7.09
N ALA A 156 8.05 -4.88 -7.07
CA ALA A 156 8.89 -3.69 -6.96
C ALA A 156 9.72 -3.67 -5.65
N GLY A 157 9.10 -4.05 -4.52
CA GLY A 157 9.75 -4.06 -3.21
C GLY A 157 10.79 -5.17 -3.01
N VAL A 158 10.65 -6.31 -3.70
CA VAL A 158 11.49 -7.51 -3.52
C VAL A 158 12.43 -7.77 -4.71
N ALA A 159 12.24 -7.11 -5.86
CA ALA A 159 13.07 -7.30 -7.07
C ALA A 159 14.57 -7.15 -6.83
N LYS A 160 14.98 -6.14 -6.04
CA LYS A 160 16.40 -5.96 -5.66
C LYS A 160 16.95 -7.15 -4.85
N ARG A 161 16.12 -7.79 -4.01
CA ARG A 161 16.53 -8.95 -3.20
C ARG A 161 16.55 -10.25 -4.00
N LEU A 162 15.67 -10.36 -5.00
CA LEU A 162 15.64 -11.50 -5.93
C LEU A 162 16.68 -11.37 -7.04
N ASN A 163 17.52 -10.32 -7.00
CA ASN A 163 18.55 -10.02 -8.00
C ASN A 163 17.98 -9.98 -9.43
N ILE A 164 16.73 -9.56 -9.56
CA ILE A 164 16.05 -9.46 -10.85
C ILE A 164 16.65 -8.27 -11.59
N SER A 165 17.16 -8.51 -12.79
CA SER A 165 17.75 -7.45 -13.61
C SER A 165 16.69 -6.38 -13.94
N PRO A 166 17.07 -5.11 -14.19
CA PRO A 166 16.12 -4.09 -14.61
C PRO A 166 15.30 -4.49 -15.85
N LYS A 167 15.93 -5.24 -16.76
CA LYS A 167 15.30 -5.77 -17.98
C LYS A 167 14.26 -6.84 -17.67
N ASP A 168 14.56 -7.74 -16.75
CA ASP A 168 13.61 -8.78 -16.34
C ASP A 168 12.46 -8.20 -15.54
N ASN A 169 12.72 -7.19 -14.71
CA ASN A 169 11.68 -6.46 -13.97
C ASN A 169 10.70 -5.74 -14.94
N ALA A 170 11.21 -5.13 -16.02
CA ALA A 170 10.38 -4.51 -17.04
C ALA A 170 9.47 -5.53 -17.75
N LYS A 171 10.03 -6.65 -18.20
CA LYS A 171 9.25 -7.77 -18.78
C LYS A 171 8.21 -8.31 -17.81
N PHE A 172 8.55 -8.39 -16.53
CA PHE A 172 7.64 -8.87 -15.50
C PHE A 172 6.46 -7.92 -15.29
N LYS A 173 6.72 -6.61 -15.26
CA LYS A 173 5.66 -5.58 -15.18
C LYS A 173 4.72 -5.64 -16.39
N GLU A 174 5.28 -5.77 -17.59
CA GLU A 174 4.50 -5.91 -18.82
C GLU A 174 3.61 -7.16 -18.74
N ARG A 175 4.19 -8.32 -18.39
CA ARG A 175 3.44 -9.57 -18.26
C ARG A 175 2.36 -9.53 -17.18
N LEU A 176 2.64 -8.88 -16.05
CA LEU A 176 1.64 -8.67 -14.99
C LEU A 176 0.50 -7.77 -15.47
N SER A 177 0.79 -6.77 -16.31
CA SER A 177 -0.23 -5.89 -16.88
C SER A 177 -1.14 -6.66 -17.85
N GLU A 178 -0.55 -7.49 -18.71
CA GLU A 178 -1.30 -8.38 -19.61
C GLU A 178 -2.20 -9.34 -18.82
N LEU A 179 -1.65 -10.00 -17.80
CA LEU A 179 -2.42 -10.90 -16.94
C LEU A 179 -3.56 -10.18 -16.24
N LYS A 180 -3.31 -8.96 -15.72
CA LYS A 180 -4.36 -8.16 -15.08
C LYS A 180 -5.51 -7.88 -16.05
N GLN A 181 -5.21 -7.46 -17.27
CA GLN A 181 -6.23 -7.25 -18.31
C GLN A 181 -6.98 -8.54 -18.65
N GLU A 182 -6.27 -9.66 -18.77
CA GLU A 182 -6.89 -10.98 -19.02
C GLU A 182 -7.87 -11.36 -17.90
N TYR A 183 -7.48 -11.19 -16.64
CA TYR A 183 -8.34 -11.49 -15.50
C TYR A 183 -9.53 -10.51 -15.39
N GLU A 184 -9.34 -9.23 -15.64
CA GLU A 184 -10.43 -8.25 -15.69
C GLU A 184 -11.46 -8.62 -16.78
N GLN A 185 -10.99 -9.10 -17.93
CA GLN A 185 -11.86 -9.56 -19.00
C GLN A 185 -12.62 -10.82 -18.59
N LYS A 186 -11.96 -11.82 -17.97
CA LYS A 186 -12.62 -13.01 -17.42
C LYS A 186 -13.65 -12.68 -16.34
N ILE A 187 -13.36 -11.70 -15.48
CA ILE A 187 -14.31 -11.22 -14.47
C ILE A 187 -15.54 -10.62 -15.14
N LYS A 188 -15.36 -9.78 -16.17
CA LYS A 188 -16.48 -9.24 -16.95
C LYS A 188 -17.30 -10.33 -17.62
N GLU A 189 -16.66 -11.34 -18.19
CA GLU A 189 -17.34 -12.50 -18.80
C GLU A 189 -18.16 -13.29 -17.76
N LEU A 190 -17.58 -13.56 -16.59
CA LEU A 190 -18.27 -14.24 -15.49
C LEU A 190 -19.44 -13.42 -14.96
N GLN A 191 -19.27 -12.10 -14.83
CA GLN A 191 -20.35 -11.19 -14.43
C GLN A 191 -21.47 -11.18 -15.46
N ASN A 192 -21.15 -11.11 -16.76
CA ASN A 192 -22.15 -11.16 -17.84
C ASN A 192 -22.88 -12.51 -17.86
N LYS A 193 -22.15 -13.61 -17.65
CA LYS A 193 -22.75 -14.95 -17.55
C LYS A 193 -23.70 -15.05 -16.36
N LEU A 194 -23.27 -14.59 -15.19
CA LEU A 194 -24.12 -14.56 -13.99
C LEU A 194 -25.38 -13.71 -14.22
N ARG A 195 -25.23 -12.53 -14.85
CA ARG A 195 -26.38 -11.67 -15.22
C ARG A 195 -27.36 -12.41 -16.12
N LYS A 196 -26.86 -13.09 -17.16
CA LYS A 196 -27.67 -13.87 -18.07
C LYS A 196 -28.39 -15.01 -17.34
N ASP A 197 -27.65 -15.79 -16.54
CA ASP A 197 -28.20 -16.92 -15.79
C ASP A 197 -29.31 -16.48 -14.81
N VAL A 198 -29.14 -15.31 -14.16
CA VAL A 198 -30.18 -14.73 -13.30
C VAL A 198 -31.40 -14.29 -14.11
N MET A 199 -31.19 -13.57 -15.23
CA MET A 199 -32.28 -13.11 -16.09
C MET A 199 -33.06 -14.25 -16.73
N ASP A 200 -32.41 -15.36 -17.07
CA ASP A 200 -33.03 -16.55 -17.66
C ASP A 200 -33.82 -17.37 -16.61
N LYS A 201 -33.56 -17.16 -15.32
CA LYS A 201 -34.32 -17.79 -14.22
C LYS A 201 -35.48 -16.94 -13.70
N LEU A 202 -35.59 -15.68 -14.14
CA LEU A 202 -36.73 -14.82 -13.79
C LEU A 202 -37.97 -15.20 -14.61
N PRO A 203 -39.17 -15.27 -13.99
CA PRO A 203 -40.43 -15.36 -14.72
C PRO A 203 -40.58 -14.17 -15.69
N GLU A 204 -41.20 -14.36 -16.86
CA GLU A 204 -41.29 -13.34 -17.92
C GLU A 204 -41.84 -11.98 -17.45
N GLY A 205 -42.88 -11.99 -16.60
CA GLY A 205 -43.44 -10.75 -16.03
C GLY A 205 -42.43 -9.98 -15.15
N ALA A 206 -41.65 -10.70 -14.34
CA ALA A 206 -40.62 -10.10 -13.49
C ALA A 206 -39.39 -9.64 -14.29
N ARG A 207 -39.09 -10.29 -15.42
CA ARG A 207 -38.00 -9.91 -16.32
C ARG A 207 -38.26 -8.55 -16.98
N SER A 208 -39.51 -8.30 -17.39
CA SER A 208 -39.95 -7.04 -17.98
C SER A 208 -39.86 -5.88 -16.97
N GLU A 209 -40.41 -6.06 -15.76
CA GLU A 209 -40.32 -5.06 -14.68
C GLU A 209 -38.87 -4.79 -14.25
N PHE A 210 -38.05 -5.83 -14.10
CA PHE A 210 -36.64 -5.67 -13.75
C PHE A 210 -35.86 -4.89 -14.82
N THR A 211 -36.14 -5.14 -16.10
CA THR A 211 -35.51 -4.40 -17.21
C THR A 211 -35.96 -2.94 -17.25
N GLN A 212 -37.23 -2.66 -16.91
CA GLN A 212 -37.75 -1.29 -16.82
C GLN A 212 -37.15 -0.53 -15.61
N LEU A 213 -36.96 -1.20 -14.47
CA LEU A 213 -36.44 -0.58 -13.25
C LEU A 213 -34.95 -0.24 -13.30
N ILE A 214 -34.14 -1.06 -13.97
CA ILE A 214 -32.67 -0.93 -13.96
C ILE A 214 -32.14 -0.35 -15.29
N GLY A 215 -33.02 -0.20 -16.30
CA GLY A 215 -32.70 0.34 -17.62
C GLY A 215 -31.86 -0.62 -18.48
N GLU A 216 -31.37 -0.12 -19.62
CA GLU A 216 -30.62 -0.95 -20.60
C GLU A 216 -29.23 -1.40 -20.10
N ILE A 217 -28.80 -0.99 -18.91
CA ILE A 217 -27.49 -1.30 -18.30
C ILE A 217 -27.28 -2.83 -18.13
N TYR A 218 -28.36 -3.60 -18.03
CA TYR A 218 -28.34 -5.06 -17.89
C TYR A 218 -28.74 -5.84 -19.15
N ARG A 219 -28.98 -5.18 -20.30
CA ARG A 219 -29.06 -5.94 -21.56
C ARG A 219 -27.67 -6.49 -21.83
N ALA A 220 -27.52 -7.81 -21.73
CA ALA A 220 -26.32 -8.50 -22.15
C ALA A 220 -26.01 -8.06 -23.59
N ARG A 221 -24.90 -7.34 -23.77
CA ARG A 221 -24.26 -7.22 -25.07
C ARG A 221 -23.59 -8.55 -25.41
#